data_AF-A0A354MVQ4-F1
#
_entry.id   AF-A0A354MVQ4-F1
#
_cell.length_a   1.000
_cell.length_b   1.000
_cell.length_c   1.000
_cell.angle_alpha   90.00
_cell.angle_beta   90.00
_cell.angle_gamma   90.00
#
_symmetry.space_group_name_H-M   'P 1'
#
loop_
_entity.id
_entity.type
_entity.pdbx_description
1 polymer ?
#
loop_
_entity_poly.entity_id
_entity_poly.type
_entity_poly.pdbx_seq_one_letter_code
_entity_poly.pdbx_strand_id
1 'polypeptide(L)'
;EGGFDVAALANNHFGDFGDEGVRATLSLLKKHQILTVGGGENIEEAYRAVRLAADGLRVSLLSVCENEFGIAGKEKPGAAGFDLARLAGRIGEEKKVSDAVIVFFHGGNEQNPLPAPATVDRYRILTELGADAVIAGHTHCIQGYEIYKCKPIVYSMGNFYFPHRKGTMRKPWYYGYMCELEITKDGIVPTLHPYRFSEKGEEIRLFSGEERETLLRYIDTLSAPIGDRELLTKYFEGWCTTSGVAYADGVRYDHDYERGDLSFDDLCRLAPTKNLFGCESHAYLLRTLLSLEMENRFEEAVPYREKLAALEEIPI
;
A
#
# COMPACT_ATOMS: atom_id res chain seq x y z
N GLU A 1 17.19 -19.91 -0.63
CA GLU A 1 16.12 -20.86 -0.99
C GLU A 1 14.84 -20.17 -1.47
N GLY A 2 14.32 -19.14 -0.79
CA GLY A 2 13.10 -18.43 -1.22
C GLY A 2 13.23 -17.46 -2.42
N GLY A 3 14.43 -17.23 -2.96
CA GLY A 3 14.61 -16.45 -4.20
C GLY A 3 14.38 -14.93 -4.09
N PHE A 4 14.44 -14.34 -2.90
CA PHE A 4 14.28 -12.89 -2.71
C PHE A 4 15.62 -12.15 -2.74
N ASP A 5 15.77 -11.19 -3.66
CA ASP A 5 16.97 -10.36 -3.78
C ASP A 5 16.86 -9.02 -3.04
N VAL A 6 15.64 -8.47 -2.95
CA VAL A 6 15.36 -7.15 -2.36
C VAL A 6 14.17 -7.22 -1.42
N ALA A 7 14.28 -6.61 -0.25
CA ALA A 7 13.18 -6.37 0.68
C ALA A 7 12.77 -4.89 0.64
N ALA A 8 11.51 -4.63 0.28
CA ALA A 8 10.89 -3.31 0.42
C ALA A 8 10.37 -3.16 1.85
N LEU A 9 11.01 -2.29 2.63
CA LEU A 9 10.80 -2.15 4.07
C LEU A 9 9.86 -1.02 4.45
N ALA A 10 9.54 -0.11 3.52
CA ALA A 10 8.58 0.95 3.84
C ALA A 10 7.18 0.36 4.01
N ASN A 11 6.73 0.28 5.26
CA ASN A 11 5.38 -0.06 5.67
C ASN A 11 5.12 0.50 7.07
N ASN A 12 3.85 0.55 7.45
CA ASN A 12 3.40 1.10 8.74
C ASN A 12 3.86 0.28 9.96
N HIS A 13 4.29 -0.97 9.78
CA HIS A 13 4.74 -1.88 10.84
C HIS A 13 6.27 -1.92 11.03
N PHE A 14 7.05 -1.27 10.16
CA PHE A 14 8.51 -1.37 10.21
C PHE A 14 9.10 -0.87 11.54
N GLY A 15 8.41 0.07 12.19
CA GLY A 15 8.80 0.64 13.47
C GLY A 15 8.18 0.00 14.71
N ASP A 16 7.39 -1.07 14.61
CA ASP A 16 6.60 -1.62 15.74
C ASP A 16 7.44 -1.98 16.97
N PHE A 17 8.67 -2.44 16.75
CA PHE A 17 9.61 -2.81 17.82
C PHE A 17 10.64 -1.69 18.12
N GLY A 18 10.30 -0.46 17.76
CA GLY A 18 11.13 0.72 17.94
C GLY A 18 12.44 0.67 17.16
N ASP A 19 13.34 1.61 17.50
CA ASP A 19 14.60 1.80 16.80
C ASP A 19 15.48 0.55 16.81
N GLU A 20 15.51 -0.21 17.91
CA GLU A 20 16.27 -1.46 18.00
C GLU A 20 15.74 -2.53 17.04
N GLY A 21 14.42 -2.66 16.91
CA GLY A 21 13.79 -3.58 15.96
C GLY A 21 14.09 -3.24 14.51
N VAL A 22 14.09 -1.94 14.17
CA VAL A 22 14.49 -1.47 12.83
C VAL A 22 15.95 -1.86 12.54
N ARG A 23 16.88 -1.54 13.44
CA ARG A 23 18.31 -1.84 13.25
C ARG A 23 18.59 -3.34 13.18
N ALA A 24 17.90 -4.13 14.01
CA ALA A 24 18.00 -5.57 13.99
C ALA A 24 17.55 -6.14 12.63
N THR A 25 16.44 -5.64 12.09
CA THR A 25 15.93 -6.02 10.77
C THR A 25 16.91 -5.68 9.65
N LEU A 26 17.40 -4.44 9.60
CA LEU A 26 18.39 -4.00 8.61
C LEU A 26 19.67 -4.83 8.68
N SER A 27 20.17 -5.10 9.90
CA SER A 27 21.36 -5.91 10.13
C SER A 27 21.19 -7.36 9.69
N LEU A 28 20.02 -7.95 9.95
CA LEU A 28 19.69 -9.32 9.56
C LEU A 28 19.63 -9.47 8.03
N LEU A 29 18.93 -8.57 7.34
CA LEU A 29 18.82 -8.59 5.88
C LEU A 29 20.19 -8.41 5.21
N LYS A 30 21.01 -7.47 5.72
CA LYS A 30 22.39 -7.27 5.28
C LYS A 30 23.25 -8.52 5.49
N LYS A 31 23.14 -9.19 6.64
CA LYS A 31 23.86 -10.45 6.93
C LYS A 31 23.49 -11.56 5.93
N HIS A 32 22.24 -11.58 5.48
CA HIS A 32 21.73 -12.54 4.50
C HIS A 32 21.84 -12.07 3.05
N GLN A 33 22.54 -10.96 2.79
CA GLN A 33 22.77 -10.40 1.45
C GLN A 33 21.49 -10.02 0.69
N ILE A 34 20.42 -9.73 1.42
CA ILE A 34 19.18 -9.19 0.86
C ILE A 34 19.29 -7.67 0.84
N LEU A 35 19.17 -7.08 -0.34
CA LEU A 35 19.18 -5.63 -0.50
C LEU A 35 17.91 -5.03 0.13
N THR A 36 17.97 -3.79 0.58
CA THR A 36 16.85 -3.15 1.26
C THR A 36 16.55 -1.79 0.65
N VAL A 37 15.26 -1.48 0.54
CA VAL A 37 14.76 -0.19 0.04
C VAL A 37 13.61 0.28 0.93
N GLY A 38 13.46 1.59 1.13
CA GLY A 38 12.34 2.15 1.90
C GLY A 38 12.49 2.11 3.42
N GLY A 39 13.66 1.72 3.94
CA GLY A 39 13.99 1.76 5.36
C GLY A 39 15.48 2.03 5.58
N GLY A 40 15.84 2.69 6.67
CA GLY A 40 17.23 3.05 6.96
C GLY A 40 17.46 3.59 8.36
N GLU A 41 18.72 3.91 8.69
CA GLU A 41 19.09 4.52 9.99
C GLU A 41 18.63 5.97 10.12
N ASN A 42 18.25 6.58 9.00
CA ASN A 42 17.76 7.95 8.89
C ASN A 42 16.97 8.12 7.58
N ILE A 43 16.34 9.28 7.42
CA ILE A 43 15.49 9.60 6.26
C ILE A 43 16.23 9.56 4.91
N GLU A 44 17.52 9.91 4.87
CA GLU A 44 18.32 9.90 3.63
C GLU A 44 18.65 8.47 3.18
N GLU A 45 18.89 7.58 4.14
CA GLU A 45 19.05 6.15 3.88
C GLU A 45 17.73 5.49 3.50
N ALA A 46 16.63 5.81 4.20
CA ALA A 46 15.32 5.24 3.90
C ALA A 46 14.85 5.57 2.46
N TYR A 47 15.16 6.77 1.96
CA TYR A 47 14.88 7.20 0.59
C TYR A 47 15.94 6.78 -0.44
N ARG A 48 16.97 6.01 -0.05
CA ARG A 48 17.99 5.56 -0.98
C ARG A 48 17.43 4.47 -1.90
N ALA A 49 17.56 4.68 -3.21
CA ALA A 49 17.19 3.68 -4.18
C ALA A 49 18.11 2.46 -4.13
N VAL A 50 17.54 1.29 -4.41
CA VAL A 50 18.31 0.10 -4.81
C VAL A 50 18.43 0.09 -6.32
N ARG A 51 19.63 -0.13 -6.84
CA ARG A 51 19.89 -0.21 -8.29
C ARG A 51 20.28 -1.63 -8.65
N LEU A 52 19.51 -2.24 -9.53
CA LEU A 52 19.77 -3.57 -10.07
C LEU A 52 20.22 -3.43 -11.53
N ALA A 53 21.05 -4.36 -11.98
CA ALA A 53 21.45 -4.43 -13.38
C ALA A 53 21.42 -5.87 -13.87
N ALA A 54 20.71 -6.10 -14.98
CA ALA A 54 20.57 -7.40 -15.64
C ALA A 54 20.37 -7.16 -17.14
N ASP A 55 20.92 -8.04 -17.98
CA ASP A 55 20.72 -8.01 -19.45
C ASP A 55 20.98 -6.65 -20.12
N GLY A 56 21.92 -5.89 -19.57
CA GLY A 56 22.30 -4.57 -20.07
C GLY A 56 21.32 -3.44 -19.71
N LEU A 57 20.31 -3.71 -18.88
CA LEU A 57 19.38 -2.73 -18.32
C LEU A 57 19.73 -2.44 -16.86
N ARG A 58 19.47 -1.20 -16.43
CA ARG A 58 19.56 -0.74 -15.05
C ARG A 58 18.18 -0.34 -14.55
N VAL A 59 17.79 -0.90 -13.42
CA VAL A 59 16.49 -0.64 -12.80
C VAL A 59 16.72 -0.07 -11.41
N SER A 60 16.13 1.09 -11.13
CA SER A 60 16.08 1.66 -9.78
C SER A 60 14.78 1.33 -9.10
N LEU A 61 14.86 0.92 -7.84
CA LEU A 61 13.73 0.67 -6.96
C LEU A 61 13.72 1.74 -5.88
N LEU A 62 12.56 2.37 -5.70
CA LEU A 62 12.24 3.24 -4.57
C LEU A 62 11.08 2.61 -3.81
N SER A 63 11.00 2.84 -2.50
CA SER A 63 9.90 2.33 -1.67
C SER A 63 9.54 3.37 -0.64
N VAL A 64 8.23 3.66 -0.53
CA VAL A 64 7.67 4.57 0.46
C VAL A 64 6.40 3.97 1.06
N CYS A 65 5.98 4.47 2.22
CA CYS A 65 4.69 4.15 2.82
C CYS A 65 3.94 5.41 3.23
N GLU A 66 2.63 5.31 3.45
CA GLU A 66 1.87 6.40 4.07
C GLU A 66 2.41 6.73 5.47
N ASN A 67 2.20 7.97 5.90
CA ASN A 67 2.81 8.47 7.12
C ASN A 67 2.07 7.99 8.37
N GLU A 68 2.64 7.01 9.06
CA GLU A 68 2.16 6.50 10.34
C GLU A 68 3.25 6.53 11.42
N PHE A 69 3.14 5.67 12.42
CA PHE A 69 4.23 5.44 13.36
C PHE A 69 5.44 4.80 12.65
N GLY A 70 6.64 4.99 13.20
CA GLY A 70 7.85 4.34 12.66
C GLY A 70 8.50 4.99 11.43
N ILE A 71 8.09 6.19 11.02
CA ILE A 71 8.75 6.94 9.95
C ILE A 71 10.15 7.43 10.39
N ALA A 72 11.13 7.30 9.49
CA ALA A 72 12.50 7.75 9.70
C ALA A 72 12.61 9.26 9.88
N GLY A 73 13.53 9.69 10.75
CA GLY A 73 13.88 11.10 10.96
C GLY A 73 15.31 11.39 10.51
N LYS A 74 15.79 12.60 10.78
CA LYS A 74 17.18 12.99 10.48
C LYS A 74 18.20 12.10 11.18
N GLU A 75 17.94 11.76 12.43
CA GLU A 75 18.82 10.94 13.30
C GLU A 75 18.03 9.78 13.94
N LYS A 76 16.93 9.37 13.29
CA LYS A 76 16.02 8.34 13.77
C LYS A 76 15.82 7.28 12.69
N PRO A 77 16.03 5.98 12.98
CA PRO A 77 15.77 4.91 12.03
C PRO A 77 14.27 4.73 11.78
N GLY A 78 13.91 4.22 10.61
CA GLY A 78 12.51 3.96 10.28
C GLY A 78 12.23 3.82 8.79
N ALA A 79 10.94 3.86 8.44
CA ALA A 79 10.45 3.74 7.08
C ALA A 79 10.52 5.08 6.33
N ALA A 80 10.63 5.01 5.00
CA ALA A 80 10.48 6.16 4.13
C ALA A 80 9.00 6.56 4.04
N GLY A 81 8.57 7.44 4.95
CA GLY A 81 7.22 8.01 4.93
C GLY A 81 7.04 8.94 3.73
N PHE A 82 5.87 8.90 3.10
CA PHE A 82 5.58 9.58 1.84
C PHE A 82 5.76 11.11 1.96
N ASP A 83 6.65 11.65 1.14
CA ASP A 83 6.81 13.09 0.92
C ASP A 83 6.94 13.29 -0.59
N LEU A 84 5.96 13.98 -1.18
CA LEU A 84 5.89 14.11 -2.64
C LEU A 84 7.11 14.82 -3.22
N ALA A 85 7.60 15.87 -2.57
CA ALA A 85 8.72 16.65 -3.08
C ALA A 85 10.03 15.85 -3.03
N ARG A 86 10.27 15.15 -1.91
CA ARG A 86 11.42 14.27 -1.74
C ARG A 86 11.37 13.10 -2.72
N LEU A 87 10.23 12.42 -2.82
CA LEU A 87 10.06 11.30 -3.75
C LEU A 87 10.22 11.74 -5.21
N ALA A 88 9.64 12.88 -5.60
CA ALA A 88 9.83 13.46 -6.93
C ALA A 88 11.31 13.74 -7.23
N GLY A 89 12.03 14.33 -6.28
CA GLY A 89 13.47 14.56 -6.38
C GLY A 89 14.25 13.26 -6.61
N ARG A 90 13.96 12.23 -5.81
CA ARG A 90 14.61 10.91 -5.95
C ARG A 90 14.28 10.23 -7.27
N ILE A 91 13.01 10.23 -7.70
CA ILE A 91 12.62 9.70 -9.02
C ILE A 91 13.42 10.41 -10.13
N GLY A 92 13.48 11.74 -10.09
CA GLY A 92 14.21 12.54 -11.09
C GLY A 92 15.72 12.28 -11.10
N GLU A 93 16.33 12.00 -9.93
CA GLU A 93 17.74 11.58 -9.84
C GLU A 93 17.95 10.18 -10.43
N GLU A 94 17.11 9.22 -10.08
CA GLU A 94 17.24 7.84 -10.54
C GLU A 94 16.97 7.69 -12.04
N LYS A 95 16.08 8.51 -12.62
CA LYS A 95 15.85 8.55 -14.08
C LYS A 95 17.07 8.99 -14.89
N LYS A 96 18.03 9.71 -14.29
CA LYS A 96 19.28 10.09 -15.00
C LYS A 96 20.25 8.93 -15.15
N VAL A 97 20.11 7.89 -14.33
CA VAL A 97 21.11 6.81 -14.19
C VAL A 97 20.54 5.42 -14.40
N SER A 98 19.23 5.28 -14.64
CA SER A 98 18.54 4.00 -14.82
C SER A 98 17.65 4.02 -16.06
N ASP A 99 17.49 2.86 -16.67
CA ASP A 99 16.59 2.65 -17.80
C ASP A 99 15.13 2.61 -17.35
N ALA A 100 14.87 2.07 -16.14
CA ALA A 100 13.56 2.08 -15.50
C ALA A 100 13.64 2.49 -14.01
N VAL A 101 12.61 3.18 -13.52
CA VAL A 101 12.39 3.48 -12.10
C VAL A 101 11.07 2.89 -11.65
N ILE A 102 11.10 2.00 -10.66
CA ILE A 102 9.92 1.35 -10.09
C ILE A 102 9.74 1.89 -8.67
N VAL A 103 8.51 2.31 -8.35
CA VAL A 103 8.15 2.77 -7.01
C VAL A 103 7.24 1.76 -6.34
N PHE A 104 7.68 1.22 -5.21
CA PHE A 104 6.83 0.47 -4.30
C PHE A 104 6.13 1.43 -3.34
N PHE A 105 4.82 1.31 -3.20
CA PHE A 105 4.03 2.18 -2.32
C PHE A 105 3.18 1.36 -1.34
N HIS A 106 3.47 1.45 -0.05
CA HIS A 106 2.69 0.77 0.98
C HIS A 106 1.66 1.74 1.59
N GLY A 107 0.42 1.68 1.12
CA GLY A 107 -0.67 2.51 1.61
C GLY A 107 -1.98 2.26 0.87
N GLY A 108 -3.03 2.92 1.31
CA GLY A 108 -4.40 2.68 0.85
C GLY A 108 -5.34 2.41 2.02
N ASN A 109 -6.62 2.17 1.74
CA ASN A 109 -7.59 1.82 2.78
C ASN A 109 -7.65 0.30 2.94
N GLU A 110 -7.33 -0.20 4.14
CA GLU A 110 -7.44 -1.62 4.47
C GLU A 110 -8.81 -2.19 4.12
N GLN A 111 -8.81 -3.38 3.53
CA GLN A 111 -9.97 -4.18 3.15
C GLN A 111 -10.89 -3.57 2.09
N ASN A 112 -10.63 -2.35 1.60
CA ASN A 112 -11.39 -1.77 0.49
C ASN A 112 -10.99 -2.46 -0.83
N PRO A 113 -11.91 -3.14 -1.55
CA PRO A 113 -11.58 -3.87 -2.78
C PRO A 113 -11.24 -2.96 -3.97
N LEU A 114 -11.50 -1.65 -3.87
CA LEU A 114 -11.18 -0.66 -4.90
C LEU A 114 -10.27 0.43 -4.33
N PRO A 115 -9.29 0.95 -5.10
CA PRO A 115 -8.46 2.06 -4.63
C PRO A 115 -9.30 3.33 -4.44
N ALA A 116 -8.99 4.12 -3.41
CA ALA A 116 -9.63 5.42 -3.23
C ALA A 116 -9.27 6.35 -4.39
N PRO A 117 -10.15 7.29 -4.80
CA PRO A 117 -9.85 8.23 -5.86
C PRO A 117 -8.54 9.03 -5.65
N ALA A 118 -8.25 9.43 -4.40
CA ALA A 118 -6.99 10.10 -4.06
C ALA A 118 -5.76 9.19 -4.22
N THR A 119 -5.89 7.88 -3.99
CA THR A 119 -4.82 6.89 -4.23
C THR A 119 -4.54 6.75 -5.72
N VAL A 120 -5.59 6.71 -6.56
CA VAL A 120 -5.47 6.72 -8.03
C VAL A 120 -4.71 7.96 -8.51
N ASP A 121 -5.11 9.14 -8.05
CA ASP A 121 -4.43 10.40 -8.42
C ASP A 121 -2.97 10.38 -8.00
N ARG A 122 -2.69 9.93 -6.77
CA ARG A 122 -1.33 9.86 -6.23
C ARG A 122 -0.43 8.99 -7.08
N TYR A 123 -0.85 7.78 -7.42
CA TYR A 123 -0.01 6.85 -8.18
C TYR A 123 0.16 7.30 -9.63
N ARG A 124 -0.87 7.86 -10.26
CA ARG A 124 -0.75 8.50 -11.57
C ARG A 124 0.25 9.67 -11.54
N ILE A 125 0.21 10.53 -10.52
CA ILE A 125 1.20 11.61 -10.33
C ILE A 125 2.62 11.05 -10.25
N LEU A 126 2.87 9.95 -9.52
CA LEU A 126 4.20 9.35 -9.46
C LEU A 126 4.71 8.90 -10.84
N THR A 127 3.83 8.37 -11.68
CA THR A 127 4.20 8.01 -13.07
C THR A 127 4.51 9.23 -13.93
N GLU A 128 3.81 10.35 -13.73
CA GLU A 128 4.07 11.61 -14.42
C GLU A 128 5.38 12.26 -13.97
N LEU A 129 5.75 12.07 -12.70
CA LEU A 129 7.02 12.52 -12.14
C LEU A 129 8.23 11.68 -12.57
N GLY A 130 7.98 10.56 -13.28
CA GLY A 130 9.02 9.78 -13.93
C GLY A 130 9.10 8.32 -13.50
N ALA A 131 8.32 7.86 -12.52
CA ALA A 131 8.23 6.42 -12.25
C ALA A 131 7.72 5.70 -13.51
N ASP A 132 8.33 4.59 -13.89
CA ASP A 132 7.94 3.79 -15.05
C ASP A 132 6.95 2.68 -14.67
N ALA A 133 6.89 2.33 -13.38
CA ALA A 133 5.85 1.49 -12.78
C ALA A 133 5.62 1.88 -11.32
N VAL A 134 4.39 1.70 -10.84
CA VAL A 134 4.03 1.83 -9.42
C VAL A 134 3.39 0.53 -8.95
N ILE A 135 3.95 -0.07 -7.91
CA ILE A 135 3.49 -1.34 -7.33
C ILE A 135 3.11 -1.12 -5.88
N ALA A 136 1.85 -1.33 -5.53
CA ALA A 136 1.34 -1.05 -4.20
C ALA A 136 0.79 -2.29 -3.47
N GLY A 137 0.56 -2.12 -2.17
CA GLY A 137 0.10 -3.17 -1.25
C GLY A 137 -0.69 -2.56 -0.09
N HIS A 138 -0.46 -3.04 1.14
CA HIS A 138 -1.11 -2.58 2.39
C HIS A 138 -2.58 -2.99 2.58
N THR A 139 -3.43 -2.91 1.56
CA THR A 139 -4.89 -3.04 1.74
C THR A 139 -5.37 -4.41 2.22
N HIS A 140 -4.51 -5.43 2.30
CA HIS A 140 -4.84 -6.80 2.72
C HIS A 140 -5.94 -7.49 1.91
N CYS A 141 -6.21 -6.98 0.70
CA CYS A 141 -7.09 -7.57 -0.29
C CYS A 141 -6.54 -7.26 -1.69
N ILE A 142 -6.95 -8.06 -2.67
CA ILE A 142 -6.65 -7.81 -4.08
C ILE A 142 -7.34 -6.51 -4.50
N GLN A 143 -6.60 -5.62 -5.15
CA GLN A 143 -7.15 -4.53 -5.95
C GLN A 143 -6.72 -4.69 -7.40
N GLY A 144 -7.42 -3.97 -8.29
CA GLY A 144 -7.13 -3.95 -9.72
C GLY A 144 -5.81 -3.27 -10.07
N TYR A 145 -5.55 -3.18 -11.37
CA TYR A 145 -4.41 -2.48 -11.95
C TYR A 145 -4.87 -1.61 -13.14
N GLU A 146 -4.02 -0.70 -13.59
CA GLU A 146 -4.25 0.01 -14.86
C GLU A 146 -2.94 0.21 -15.62
N ILE A 147 -3.05 0.42 -16.94
CA ILE A 147 -1.95 0.92 -17.77
C ILE A 147 -2.19 2.40 -18.03
N TYR A 148 -1.63 3.26 -17.18
CA TYR A 148 -1.76 4.70 -17.28
C TYR A 148 -0.62 5.29 -18.12
N LYS A 149 -0.93 5.88 -19.28
CA LYS A 149 0.08 6.44 -20.20
C LYS A 149 1.24 5.47 -20.50
N CYS A 150 0.90 4.23 -20.84
CA CYS A 150 1.84 3.13 -21.11
C CYS A 150 2.67 2.65 -19.90
N LYS A 151 2.29 3.03 -18.67
CA LYS A 151 2.99 2.64 -17.45
C LYS A 151 2.06 1.85 -16.52
N PRO A 152 2.47 0.66 -16.05
CA PRO A 152 1.63 -0.13 -15.16
C PRO A 152 1.55 0.48 -13.76
N ILE A 153 0.34 0.52 -13.21
CA ILE A 153 0.04 0.85 -11.82
C ILE A 153 -0.75 -0.31 -11.22
N VAL A 154 -0.17 -0.98 -10.23
CA VAL A 154 -0.78 -2.09 -9.49
C VAL A 154 -1.18 -1.58 -8.12
N TYR A 155 -2.47 -1.55 -7.80
CA TYR A 155 -2.97 -0.86 -6.61
C TYR A 155 -2.85 -1.68 -5.32
N SER A 156 -3.04 -2.99 -5.39
CA SER A 156 -2.73 -3.91 -4.29
C SER A 156 -2.72 -5.35 -4.77
N MET A 157 -1.63 -6.05 -4.46
CA MET A 157 -1.44 -7.46 -4.79
C MET A 157 -2.16 -8.42 -3.84
N GLY A 158 -2.75 -7.93 -2.74
CA GLY A 158 -3.21 -8.77 -1.64
C GLY A 158 -2.06 -9.33 -0.79
N ASN A 159 -2.37 -10.31 0.05
CA ASN A 159 -1.41 -10.89 1.00
C ASN A 159 -0.68 -12.08 0.38
N PHE A 160 0.67 -12.05 0.37
CA PHE A 160 1.49 -13.20 -0.04
C PHE A 160 1.50 -14.31 1.00
N TYR A 161 1.88 -13.95 2.23
CA TYR A 161 1.93 -14.86 3.35
C TYR A 161 1.63 -14.10 4.64
N PHE A 162 0.40 -14.24 5.14
CA PHE A 162 -0.01 -13.56 6.37
C PHE A 162 -0.97 -14.44 7.20
N PRO A 163 -0.50 -15.59 7.73
CA PRO A 163 -1.33 -16.44 8.58
C PRO A 163 -1.77 -15.69 9.83
N HIS A 164 -3.07 -15.68 10.09
CA HIS A 164 -3.62 -15.04 11.26
C HIS A 164 -3.59 -16.02 12.44
N ARG A 165 -2.95 -15.62 13.54
CA ARG A 165 -2.75 -16.50 14.71
C ARG A 165 -4.03 -16.75 15.52
N LYS A 166 -5.05 -15.90 15.37
CA LYS A 166 -6.28 -15.92 16.17
C LYS A 166 -7.53 -15.94 15.28
N GLY A 167 -7.95 -17.12 14.87
CA GLY A 167 -9.19 -17.32 14.10
C GLY A 167 -9.00 -17.18 12.60
N THR A 168 -10.12 -17.36 11.88
CA THR A 168 -10.17 -17.30 10.41
C THR A 168 -10.57 -15.90 9.97
N MET A 169 -9.81 -15.35 9.03
CA MET A 169 -10.10 -14.07 8.39
C MET A 169 -11.14 -14.24 7.27
N ARG A 170 -11.69 -13.13 6.77
CA ARG A 170 -12.56 -13.17 5.58
C ARG A 170 -11.77 -13.65 4.37
N LYS A 171 -12.46 -14.29 3.42
CA LYS A 171 -11.84 -14.92 2.23
C LYS A 171 -10.76 -14.04 1.56
N PRO A 172 -10.97 -12.73 1.24
CA PRO A 172 -9.98 -11.93 0.54
C PRO A 172 -8.59 -11.88 1.17
N TRP A 173 -8.49 -12.10 2.48
CA TRP A 173 -7.23 -12.13 3.21
C TRP A 173 -6.25 -13.18 2.70
N TYR A 174 -6.75 -14.28 2.14
CA TYR A 174 -5.99 -15.46 1.76
C TYR A 174 -5.60 -15.51 0.28
N TYR A 175 -6.00 -14.50 -0.49
CA TYR A 175 -5.80 -14.45 -1.94
C TYR A 175 -4.91 -13.27 -2.29
N GLY A 176 -4.10 -13.47 -3.32
CA GLY A 176 -3.25 -12.44 -3.86
C GLY A 176 -2.81 -12.76 -5.28
N TYR A 177 -1.95 -11.93 -5.83
CA TYR A 177 -1.25 -12.21 -7.08
C TYR A 177 0.16 -11.65 -7.01
N MET A 178 1.10 -12.29 -7.70
CA MET A 178 2.42 -11.69 -7.94
C MET A 178 2.35 -10.92 -9.24
N CYS A 179 2.91 -9.72 -9.27
CA CYS A 179 3.10 -8.95 -10.49
C CYS A 179 4.52 -9.16 -10.99
N GLU A 180 4.65 -9.81 -12.14
CA GLU A 180 5.89 -9.88 -12.90
C GLU A 180 5.93 -8.68 -13.86
N LEU A 181 7.04 -7.96 -13.89
CA LEU A 181 7.25 -6.85 -14.81
C LEU A 181 8.31 -7.24 -15.82
N GLU A 182 7.91 -7.42 -17.07
CA GLU A 182 8.85 -7.54 -18.18
C GLU A 182 9.31 -6.13 -18.58
N ILE A 183 10.60 -5.85 -18.39
CA ILE A 183 11.18 -4.52 -18.64
C ILE A 183 12.03 -4.62 -19.90
N THR A 184 11.66 -3.85 -20.92
CA THR A 184 12.39 -3.73 -22.17
C THR A 184 12.75 -2.28 -22.45
N LYS A 185 13.50 -2.02 -23.53
CA LYS A 185 13.74 -0.64 -24.00
C LYS A 185 12.48 0.05 -24.51
N ASP A 186 11.47 -0.73 -24.90
CA ASP A 186 10.24 -0.23 -25.52
C ASP A 186 9.11 -0.01 -24.50
N GLY A 187 9.24 -0.54 -23.29
CA GLY A 187 8.28 -0.34 -22.22
C GLY A 187 8.32 -1.42 -21.13
N ILE A 188 7.36 -1.33 -20.21
CA ILE A 188 7.16 -2.27 -19.12
C ILE A 188 5.80 -2.95 -19.28
N VAL A 189 5.78 -4.28 -19.30
CA VAL A 189 4.56 -5.09 -19.44
C VAL A 189 4.34 -5.91 -18.17
N PRO A 190 3.21 -5.75 -17.46
CA PRO A 190 2.89 -6.56 -16.30
C PRO A 190 2.25 -7.90 -16.70
N THR A 191 2.66 -8.98 -16.04
CA THR A 191 1.97 -10.28 -16.04
C THR A 191 1.56 -10.61 -14.61
N LEU A 192 0.30 -11.01 -14.42
CA LEU A 192 -0.23 -11.34 -13.10
C LEU A 192 -0.24 -12.86 -12.87
N HIS A 193 0.21 -13.27 -11.69
CA HIS A 193 0.26 -14.66 -11.25
C HIS A 193 -0.55 -14.85 -9.96
N PRO A 194 -1.87 -15.09 -10.07
CA PRO A 194 -2.74 -15.26 -8.91
C PRO A 194 -2.37 -16.50 -8.08
N TYR A 195 -2.48 -16.37 -6.77
CA TYR A 195 -2.26 -17.44 -5.81
C TYR A 195 -3.21 -17.33 -4.63
N ARG A 196 -3.22 -18.37 -3.80
CA ARG A 196 -3.75 -18.32 -2.44
C ARG A 196 -2.75 -18.90 -1.45
N PHE A 197 -2.79 -18.46 -0.20
CA PHE A 197 -2.14 -19.17 0.90
C PHE A 197 -3.18 -19.83 1.81
N SER A 198 -2.83 -20.95 2.43
CA SER A 198 -3.77 -21.66 3.31
C SER A 198 -4.03 -20.87 4.60
N GLU A 199 -5.20 -21.05 5.20
CA GLU A 199 -5.59 -20.27 6.40
C GLU A 199 -4.58 -20.38 7.55
N LYS A 200 -3.95 -21.55 7.66
CA LYS A 200 -2.91 -21.85 8.65
C LYS A 200 -1.50 -21.43 8.23
N GLY A 201 -1.31 -20.94 7.01
CA GLY A 201 0.00 -20.57 6.46
C GLY A 201 0.92 -21.76 6.23
N GLU A 202 0.36 -22.91 5.86
CA GLU A 202 1.11 -24.15 5.59
C GLU A 202 1.54 -24.26 4.12
N GLU A 203 0.83 -23.58 3.21
CA GLU A 203 1.04 -23.68 1.77
C GLU A 203 0.73 -22.33 1.08
N ILE A 204 1.48 -22.02 0.02
CA ILE A 204 1.11 -21.02 -0.99
C ILE A 204 0.94 -21.77 -2.32
N ARG A 205 -0.24 -21.67 -2.93
CA ARG A 205 -0.60 -22.38 -4.17
C ARG A 205 -0.90 -21.37 -5.28
N LEU A 206 -0.13 -21.43 -6.36
CA LEU A 206 -0.45 -20.72 -7.60
C LEU A 206 -1.72 -21.28 -8.22
N PHE A 207 -2.60 -20.40 -8.69
CA PHE A 207 -3.76 -20.82 -9.46
C PHE A 207 -3.35 -21.23 -10.88
N SER A 208 -4.04 -22.22 -11.42
CA SER A 208 -3.84 -22.73 -12.79
C SER A 208 -5.18 -23.06 -13.45
N GLY A 209 -5.19 -23.23 -14.77
CA GLY A 209 -6.40 -23.58 -15.53
C GLY A 209 -7.56 -22.62 -15.29
N GLU A 210 -8.76 -23.15 -15.08
CA GLU A 210 -9.99 -22.37 -14.90
C GLU A 210 -9.97 -21.47 -13.66
N GLU A 211 -9.33 -21.90 -12.56
CA GLU A 211 -9.19 -21.08 -11.35
C GLU A 211 -8.41 -19.80 -11.69
N ARG A 212 -7.28 -19.92 -12.40
CA ARG A 212 -6.45 -18.79 -12.82
C ARG A 212 -7.25 -17.80 -13.66
N GLU A 213 -7.92 -18.28 -14.70
CA GLU A 213 -8.70 -17.42 -15.60
C GLU A 213 -9.85 -16.71 -14.87
N THR A 214 -10.42 -17.37 -13.86
CA THR A 214 -11.47 -16.79 -13.02
C THR A 214 -10.94 -15.66 -12.14
N LEU A 215 -9.76 -15.82 -11.52
CA LEU A 215 -9.13 -14.71 -10.78
C LEU A 215 -8.76 -13.54 -11.67
N LEU A 216 -8.22 -13.80 -12.87
CA LEU A 216 -7.84 -12.73 -13.78
C LEU A 216 -9.06 -11.90 -14.19
N ARG A 217 -10.18 -12.53 -14.53
CA ARG A 217 -11.45 -11.82 -14.79
C ARG A 217 -11.98 -11.04 -13.58
N TYR A 218 -11.78 -11.58 -12.37
CA TYR A 218 -12.12 -10.88 -11.14
C TYR A 218 -11.24 -9.63 -10.96
N ILE A 219 -9.93 -9.72 -11.18
CA ILE A 219 -9.01 -8.57 -11.15
C ILE A 219 -9.40 -7.54 -12.22
N ASP A 220 -9.79 -7.96 -13.42
CA ASP A 220 -10.29 -7.06 -14.47
C ASP A 220 -11.58 -6.33 -14.02
N THR A 221 -12.46 -7.04 -13.29
CA THR A 221 -13.67 -6.46 -12.70
C THR A 221 -13.33 -5.38 -11.66
N LEU A 222 -12.32 -5.61 -10.83
CA LEU A 222 -11.80 -4.60 -9.88
C LEU A 222 -11.09 -3.45 -10.59
N SER A 223 -10.54 -3.68 -11.77
CA SER A 223 -9.81 -2.69 -12.56
C SER A 223 -10.75 -1.74 -13.32
N ALA A 224 -11.91 -2.23 -13.74
CA ALA A 224 -12.84 -1.48 -14.59
C ALA A 224 -13.27 -0.11 -14.03
N PRO A 225 -13.59 0.06 -12.72
CA PRO A 225 -13.98 1.36 -12.17
C PRO A 225 -12.84 2.39 -12.08
N ILE A 226 -11.57 1.98 -12.16
CA ILE A 226 -10.40 2.87 -11.93
C ILE A 226 -10.34 4.01 -12.96
N GLY A 227 -10.79 3.75 -14.19
CA GLY A 227 -10.87 4.76 -15.26
C GLY A 227 -12.01 5.76 -15.11
N ASP A 228 -13.05 5.44 -14.32
CA ASP A 228 -14.25 6.26 -14.13
C ASP A 228 -14.21 6.95 -12.76
N ARG A 229 -13.78 8.22 -12.77
CA ARG A 229 -13.63 9.01 -11.54
C ARG A 229 -14.94 9.16 -10.77
N GLU A 230 -16.06 9.33 -11.47
CA GLU A 230 -17.35 9.54 -10.81
C GLU A 230 -17.82 8.26 -10.13
N LEU A 231 -17.74 7.13 -10.84
CA LEU A 231 -18.10 5.83 -10.30
C LEU A 231 -17.21 5.43 -9.12
N LEU A 232 -15.89 5.61 -9.25
CA LEU A 232 -14.95 5.30 -8.18
C LEU A 232 -15.19 6.16 -6.93
N THR A 233 -15.58 7.43 -7.11
CA THR A 233 -15.97 8.31 -6.00
C THR A 233 -17.20 7.78 -5.28
N LYS A 234 -18.24 7.37 -6.00
CA LYS A 234 -19.45 6.79 -5.39
C LYS A 234 -19.15 5.49 -4.64
N TYR A 235 -18.30 4.64 -5.19
CA TYR A 235 -17.82 3.45 -4.48
C TYR A 235 -17.09 3.81 -3.19
N PHE A 236 -16.12 4.73 -3.24
CA PHE A 236 -15.37 5.13 -2.06
C PHE A 236 -16.26 5.80 -1.00
N GLU A 237 -17.20 6.66 -1.40
CA GLU A 237 -18.21 7.22 -0.50
C GLU A 237 -19.03 6.12 0.18
N GLY A 238 -19.45 5.10 -0.59
CA GLY A 238 -20.12 3.91 -0.05
C GLY A 238 -19.29 3.18 1.00
N TRP A 239 -17.97 3.01 0.77
CA TRP A 239 -17.04 2.45 1.76
C TRP A 239 -16.94 3.31 3.03
N CYS A 240 -16.96 4.64 2.88
CA CYS A 240 -16.89 5.58 4.00
C CYS A 240 -18.07 5.41 4.96
N THR A 241 -19.26 5.03 4.47
CA THR A 241 -20.46 4.84 5.31
C THR A 241 -20.31 3.73 6.37
N THR A 242 -19.31 2.85 6.25
CA THR A 242 -18.97 1.87 7.29
C THR A 242 -17.63 2.13 7.91
N SER A 243 -16.58 2.09 7.08
CA SER A 243 -15.21 2.10 7.56
C SER A 243 -14.83 3.50 8.04
N GLY A 244 -15.38 4.54 7.40
CA GLY A 244 -15.23 5.91 7.88
C GLY A 244 -15.78 6.10 9.28
N VAL A 245 -16.99 5.61 9.55
CA VAL A 245 -17.63 5.69 10.88
C VAL A 245 -16.77 5.00 11.94
N ALA A 246 -16.29 3.78 11.66
CA ALA A 246 -15.41 3.04 12.57
C ALA A 246 -14.09 3.78 12.86
N TYR A 247 -13.52 4.46 11.87
CA TYR A 247 -12.31 5.26 12.03
C TYR A 247 -12.58 6.56 12.79
N ALA A 248 -13.72 7.22 12.54
CA ALA A 248 -14.16 8.42 13.26
C ALA A 248 -14.37 8.11 14.75
N ASP A 249 -14.95 6.95 15.06
CA ASP A 249 -15.07 6.43 16.42
C ASP A 249 -13.70 6.20 17.09
N GLY A 250 -12.61 6.11 16.33
CA GLY A 250 -11.25 5.99 16.84
C GLY A 250 -10.61 7.32 17.24
N VAL A 251 -11.19 8.46 16.84
CA VAL A 251 -10.66 9.79 17.19
C VAL A 251 -10.89 10.04 18.69
N ARG A 252 -9.79 10.25 19.42
CA ARG A 252 -9.80 10.49 20.86
C ARG A 252 -8.90 11.68 21.18
N TYR A 253 -9.50 12.72 21.75
CA TYR A 253 -8.76 13.87 22.26
C TYR A 253 -9.26 14.19 23.68
N ASP A 254 -8.31 14.34 24.60
CA ASP A 254 -8.56 14.71 26.00
C ASP A 254 -7.88 16.06 26.28
N HIS A 255 -8.62 16.98 26.89
CA HIS A 255 -8.10 18.30 27.25
C HIS A 255 -6.99 18.22 28.30
N ASP A 256 -6.90 17.13 29.07
CA ASP A 256 -5.85 16.95 30.09
C ASP A 256 -4.46 16.68 29.52
N TYR A 257 -4.33 16.43 28.19
CA TYR A 257 -3.03 16.28 27.52
C TYR A 257 -2.17 17.55 27.52
N GLU A 258 -2.74 18.73 27.79
CA GLU A 258 -2.04 20.01 27.81
C GLU A 258 -1.02 20.14 28.97
N ARG A 259 -1.02 19.21 29.93
CA ARG A 259 -0.21 19.28 31.16
C ARG A 259 1.24 18.81 31.01
N GLY A 260 1.64 18.27 29.85
CA GLY A 260 3.04 17.98 29.50
C GLY A 260 3.63 16.64 29.97
N ASP A 261 2.99 15.97 30.93
CA ASP A 261 3.44 14.67 31.49
C ASP A 261 2.57 13.51 30.99
N LEU A 262 2.60 13.21 29.69
CA LEU A 262 1.85 12.08 29.14
C LEU A 262 2.42 10.74 29.60
N SER A 263 1.58 9.87 30.14
CA SER A 263 1.96 8.49 30.46
C SER A 263 2.12 7.65 29.18
N PHE A 264 2.75 6.47 29.30
CA PHE A 264 2.81 5.52 28.19
C PHE A 264 1.42 5.14 27.67
N ASP A 265 0.45 4.97 28.57
CA ASP A 265 -0.94 4.67 28.20
C ASP A 265 -1.58 5.84 27.43
N ASP A 266 -1.29 7.09 27.79
CA ASP A 266 -1.77 8.26 27.05
C ASP A 266 -1.17 8.31 25.65
N LEU A 267 0.13 8.00 25.51
CA LEU A 267 0.80 7.91 24.21
C LEU A 267 0.18 6.79 23.35
N CYS A 268 -0.12 5.63 23.93
CA CYS A 268 -0.80 4.53 23.26
C CYS A 268 -2.21 4.91 22.79
N ARG A 269 -2.93 5.78 23.52
CA ARG A 269 -4.25 6.29 23.10
C ARG A 269 -4.16 7.37 22.03
N LEU A 270 -3.13 8.21 22.09
CA LEU A 270 -2.92 9.31 21.15
C LEU A 270 -2.35 8.86 19.81
N ALA A 271 -1.53 7.81 19.78
CA ALA A 271 -0.87 7.34 18.57
C ALA A 271 -1.86 6.97 17.43
N PRO A 272 -2.95 6.20 17.67
CA PRO A 272 -3.97 5.96 16.65
C PRO A 272 -4.60 7.27 16.13
N THR A 273 -4.95 8.19 17.03
CA THR A 273 -5.52 9.49 16.65
C THR A 273 -4.55 10.28 15.77
N LYS A 274 -3.25 10.33 16.12
CA LYS A 274 -2.23 10.95 15.28
C LYS A 274 -2.16 10.30 13.89
N ASN A 275 -2.19 8.97 13.82
CA ASN A 275 -2.15 8.24 12.55
C ASN A 275 -3.39 8.52 11.69
N LEU A 276 -4.57 8.71 12.29
CA LEU A 276 -5.79 9.06 11.55
C LEU A 276 -5.66 10.37 10.75
N PHE A 277 -4.88 11.33 11.27
CA PHE A 277 -4.64 12.61 10.59
C PHE A 277 -3.34 12.64 9.78
N GLY A 278 -2.33 11.86 10.18
CA GLY A 278 -1.03 11.80 9.52
C GLY A 278 -1.01 10.90 8.28
N CYS A 279 -1.72 9.77 8.32
CA CYS A 279 -1.81 8.84 7.20
C CYS A 279 -2.72 9.42 6.11
N GLU A 280 -2.24 9.42 4.88
CA GLU A 280 -2.94 10.06 3.77
C GLU A 280 -4.28 9.40 3.47
N SER A 281 -4.37 8.06 3.53
CA SER A 281 -5.62 7.32 3.30
C SER A 281 -6.62 7.48 4.44
N HIS A 282 -6.17 7.49 5.69
CA HIS A 282 -7.05 7.71 6.85
C HIS A 282 -7.60 9.14 6.87
N ALA A 283 -6.74 10.13 6.62
CA ALA A 283 -7.15 11.52 6.56
C ALA A 283 -8.12 11.77 5.39
N TYR A 284 -7.90 11.12 4.24
CA TYR A 284 -8.84 11.20 3.12
C TYR A 284 -10.20 10.57 3.45
N LEU A 285 -10.20 9.37 4.05
CA LEU A 285 -11.41 8.69 4.52
C LEU A 285 -12.25 9.57 5.46
N LEU A 286 -11.62 10.14 6.50
CA LEU A 286 -12.32 10.98 7.48
C LEU A 286 -12.87 12.27 6.85
N ARG A 287 -12.10 12.92 5.96
CA ARG A 287 -12.59 14.11 5.24
C ARG A 287 -13.78 13.77 4.34
N THR A 288 -13.76 12.63 3.66
CA THR A 288 -14.87 12.19 2.80
C THR A 288 -16.11 11.90 3.64
N LEU A 289 -15.99 11.18 4.76
CA LEU A 289 -17.11 10.94 5.68
C LEU A 289 -17.74 12.26 6.15
N LEU A 290 -16.93 13.19 6.66
CA LEU A 290 -17.41 14.48 7.15
C LEU A 290 -18.11 15.28 6.04
N SER A 291 -17.61 15.19 4.81
CA SER A 291 -18.25 15.85 3.65
C SER A 291 -19.62 15.24 3.35
N LEU A 292 -19.76 13.90 3.39
CA LEU A 292 -21.04 13.23 3.21
C LEU A 292 -22.09 13.66 4.25
N GLU A 293 -21.68 13.82 5.51
CA GLU A 293 -22.56 14.27 6.59
C GLU A 293 -22.94 15.74 6.42
N MET A 294 -21.97 16.63 6.18
CA MET A 294 -22.19 18.06 6.00
C MET A 294 -23.08 18.37 4.78
N GLU A 295 -22.96 17.58 3.73
CA GLU A 295 -23.72 17.75 2.49
C GLU A 295 -25.04 16.94 2.48
N ASN A 296 -25.34 16.21 3.56
CA ASN A 296 -26.52 15.34 3.67
C ASN A 296 -26.62 14.28 2.55
N ARG A 297 -25.48 13.72 2.15
CA ARG A 297 -25.32 12.71 1.09
C ARG A 297 -25.02 11.30 1.61
N PHE A 298 -25.00 11.09 2.93
CA PHE A 298 -24.68 9.79 3.54
C PHE A 298 -25.58 8.66 3.01
N GLU A 299 -26.90 8.86 3.01
CA GLU A 299 -27.87 7.87 2.52
C GLU A 299 -27.75 7.60 1.01
N GLU A 300 -27.29 8.58 0.22
CA GLU A 300 -27.06 8.40 -1.21
C GLU A 300 -25.86 7.48 -1.50
N ALA A 301 -24.91 7.43 -0.58
CA ALA A 301 -23.71 6.59 -0.68
C ALA A 301 -23.96 5.12 -0.27
N VAL A 302 -24.93 4.86 0.62
CA VAL A 302 -25.22 3.51 1.15
C VAL A 302 -25.42 2.43 0.07
N PRO A 303 -26.14 2.66 -1.04
CA PRO A 303 -26.30 1.64 -2.08
C PRO A 303 -24.97 1.17 -2.71
N TYR A 304 -23.91 1.98 -2.66
CA TYR A 304 -22.59 1.60 -3.18
C TYR A 304 -21.80 0.72 -2.21
N ARG A 305 -22.10 0.77 -0.91
CA ARG A 305 -21.56 -0.17 0.08
C ARG A 305 -21.95 -1.61 -0.27
N GLU A 306 -23.21 -1.85 -0.63
CA GLU A 306 -23.68 -3.20 -1.00
C GLU A 306 -23.01 -3.70 -2.28
N LYS A 307 -22.82 -2.81 -3.25
CA LYS A 307 -22.09 -3.13 -4.49
C LYS A 307 -20.62 -3.45 -4.21
N LEU A 308 -19.97 -2.77 -3.24
CA LEU A 308 -18.62 -3.11 -2.80
C LEU A 308 -18.56 -4.48 -2.13
N ALA A 309 -19.53 -4.79 -1.26
CA ALA A 309 -19.58 -6.09 -0.59
C ALA A 309 -19.63 -7.25 -1.60
N ALA A 310 -20.32 -7.07 -2.74
CA ALA A 310 -20.32 -8.05 -3.82
C ALA A 310 -18.95 -8.23 -4.49
N LEU A 311 -18.10 -7.19 -4.51
CA LEU A 311 -16.73 -7.27 -5.01
C LEU A 311 -15.78 -7.98 -4.04
N GLU A 312 -16.13 -8.14 -2.77
CA GLU A 312 -15.33 -8.89 -1.79
C GLU A 312 -15.51 -10.42 -1.93
N GLU A 313 -16.56 -10.85 -2.64
CA GLU A 313 -16.83 -12.26 -2.92
C GLU A 313 -16.00 -12.75 -4.11
N ILE A 314 -14.85 -13.36 -3.81
CA ILE A 314 -13.96 -13.93 -4.82
C ILE A 314 -14.65 -15.15 -5.47
N PRO A 315 -14.77 -15.20 -6.81
CA PRO A 315 -15.63 -16.17 -7.51
C PRO A 315 -15.00 -17.58 -7.67
N ILE A 316 -14.48 -18.18 -6.60
CA ILE A 316 -13.86 -19.52 -6.58
C ILE A 316 -14.23 -20.28 -5.30
#